data_AF-A0A8M1HD01-F1
#
_entry.id   AF-A0A8M1HD01-F1
#
_cell.length_a   1.000
_cell.length_b   1.000
_cell.length_c   1.000
_cell.angle_alpha   90.00
_cell.angle_beta   90.00
_cell.angle_gamma   90.00
#
_symmetry.space_group_name_H-M   'P 1'
#
loop_
_entity.id
_entity.type
_entity.pdbx_description
1 polymer ?
#
loop_
_entity_poly.entity_id
_entity_poly.type
_entity_poly.pdbx_seq_one_letter_code
_entity_poly.pdbx_strand_id
1 'polypeptide(L)'
;MVHVYIRGRDRASDQKEFTNRTSLNHEGLRRGNVSLRLSSVRRADSGTYTCYIQRLDTYCHTGLKVVARGQLIRPRGVSLNVTPSLDVPKAETPEDNENETGCDVKYTVISIFLGVLGAVILLILGTFMTCKKIQEKMERKVATRTTNTEMQSLSGGHPTNGAGNPQEVV
;
A
#
# COMPACT_ATOMS: atom_id res chain seq x y z
N MET A 1 -12.03 -27.50 -2.37
CA MET A 1 -12.28 -26.42 -3.34
C MET A 1 -13.78 -26.15 -3.37
N VAL A 2 -14.20 -24.89 -3.19
CA VAL A 2 -15.61 -24.50 -3.03
C VAL A 2 -16.26 -24.15 -4.38
N HIS A 3 -15.59 -23.30 -5.16
CA HIS A 3 -16.04 -22.89 -6.48
C HIS A 3 -14.85 -22.41 -7.32
N VAL A 4 -14.87 -22.65 -8.64
CA VAL A 4 -13.78 -22.29 -9.56
C VAL A 4 -14.34 -21.68 -10.83
N TYR A 5 -13.91 -20.46 -11.14
CA TYR A 5 -14.25 -19.77 -12.38
C TYR A 5 -12.99 -19.32 -13.12
N ILE A 6 -12.71 -19.95 -14.25
CA ILE A 6 -11.47 -19.74 -15.00
C ILE A 6 -11.81 -19.61 -16.49
N ARG A 7 -11.23 -18.60 -17.16
CA ARG A 7 -11.42 -18.34 -18.60
C ARG A 7 -12.91 -18.25 -19.00
N GLY A 8 -13.71 -17.57 -18.16
CA GLY A 8 -15.11 -17.29 -18.45
C GLY A 8 -16.07 -18.45 -18.20
N ARG A 9 -15.64 -19.50 -17.48
CA ARG A 9 -16.45 -20.71 -17.26
C ARG A 9 -16.25 -21.28 -15.85
N ASP A 10 -17.33 -21.83 -15.31
CA ASP A 10 -17.31 -22.63 -14.09
C ASP A 10 -16.62 -23.98 -14.31
N ARG A 11 -15.88 -24.45 -13.30
CA ARG A 11 -15.31 -25.80 -13.26
C ARG A 11 -15.89 -26.60 -12.10
N ALA A 12 -16.93 -27.37 -12.42
CA ALA A 12 -17.64 -28.19 -11.44
C ALA A 12 -16.86 -29.43 -10.98
N SER A 13 -15.95 -29.96 -11.82
CA SER A 13 -15.16 -31.17 -11.53
C SER A 13 -14.36 -31.10 -10.22
N ASP A 14 -14.02 -29.88 -9.80
CA ASP A 14 -13.14 -29.64 -8.67
C ASP A 14 -13.94 -29.46 -7.36
N GLN A 15 -15.28 -29.42 -7.42
CA GLN A 15 -16.16 -28.94 -6.34
C GLN A 15 -16.86 -30.08 -5.58
N LYS A 16 -16.17 -31.14 -5.14
CA LYS A 16 -16.79 -32.36 -4.55
C LYS A 16 -17.99 -32.11 -3.61
N GLU A 17 -17.77 -31.50 -2.45
CA GLU A 17 -18.81 -31.30 -1.42
C GLU A 17 -19.76 -30.12 -1.71
N PHE A 18 -19.36 -29.25 -2.63
CA PHE A 18 -20.05 -28.00 -2.98
C PHE A 18 -20.72 -28.06 -4.35
N THR A 19 -20.69 -29.22 -5.01
CA THR A 19 -21.26 -29.43 -6.35
C THR A 19 -22.75 -29.09 -6.31
N ASN A 20 -23.21 -28.29 -7.28
CA ASN A 20 -24.59 -27.82 -7.39
C ASN A 20 -25.10 -27.00 -6.18
N ARG A 21 -24.21 -26.62 -5.27
CA ARG A 21 -24.53 -25.80 -4.11
C ARG A 21 -23.94 -24.41 -4.21
N THR A 22 -23.02 -24.16 -5.14
CA THR A 22 -22.37 -22.86 -5.31
C THR A 22 -22.67 -22.26 -6.68
N SER A 23 -22.81 -20.93 -6.74
CA SER A 23 -23.00 -20.20 -7.99
C SER A 23 -22.43 -18.78 -7.89
N LEU A 24 -21.82 -18.30 -8.97
CA LEU A 24 -21.36 -16.92 -9.11
C LEU A 24 -22.36 -16.09 -9.93
N ASN A 25 -22.42 -14.79 -9.65
CA ASN A 25 -23.10 -13.85 -10.53
C ASN A 25 -22.18 -13.47 -11.70
N HIS A 26 -22.30 -14.16 -12.84
CA HIS A 26 -21.43 -13.92 -14.00
C HIS A 26 -21.49 -12.50 -14.57
N GLU A 27 -22.66 -11.86 -14.51
CA GLU A 27 -22.80 -10.47 -14.92
C GLU A 27 -22.12 -9.54 -13.90
N GLY A 28 -22.27 -9.85 -12.62
CA GLY A 28 -21.60 -9.17 -11.51
C GLY A 28 -20.08 -9.21 -11.62
N LEU A 29 -19.49 -10.33 -12.06
CA LEU A 29 -18.04 -10.47 -12.22
C LEU A 29 -17.45 -9.40 -13.16
N ARG A 30 -18.18 -9.01 -14.21
CA ARG A 30 -17.73 -7.95 -15.14
C ARG A 30 -17.67 -6.58 -14.47
N ARG A 31 -18.45 -6.38 -13.40
CA ARG A 31 -18.51 -5.16 -12.59
C ARG A 31 -17.69 -5.26 -11.30
N GLY A 32 -16.90 -6.32 -11.12
CA GLY A 32 -16.11 -6.54 -9.91
C GLY A 32 -16.87 -7.15 -8.72
N ASN A 33 -18.13 -7.55 -8.89
CA ASN A 33 -18.85 -8.30 -7.87
C ASN A 33 -18.46 -9.79 -7.94
N VAL A 34 -17.67 -10.22 -6.96
CA VAL A 34 -17.17 -11.59 -6.80
C VAL A 34 -17.94 -12.41 -5.77
N SER A 35 -19.16 -11.99 -5.41
CA SER A 35 -19.99 -12.71 -4.45
C SER A 35 -20.34 -14.12 -4.93
N LEU A 36 -20.13 -15.10 -4.04
CA LEU A 36 -20.53 -16.49 -4.22
C LEU A 36 -21.80 -16.78 -3.43
N ARG A 37 -22.78 -17.38 -4.08
CA ARG A 37 -23.99 -17.89 -3.41
C ARG A 37 -23.83 -19.36 -3.08
N LEU A 38 -23.97 -19.71 -1.80
CA LEU A 38 -24.05 -21.08 -1.30
C LEU A 38 -25.52 -21.44 -0.99
N SER A 39 -26.04 -22.50 -1.59
CA SER A 39 -27.39 -23.05 -1.36
C SER A 39 -27.34 -24.36 -0.59
N SER A 40 -28.49 -24.76 -0.02
CA SER A 40 -28.61 -25.96 0.82
C SER A 40 -27.57 -25.97 1.93
N VAL A 41 -27.50 -24.85 2.68
CA VAL A 41 -26.50 -24.62 3.73
C VAL A 41 -26.73 -25.58 4.89
N ARG A 42 -25.65 -26.18 5.40
CA ARG A 42 -25.60 -27.13 6.50
C ARG A 42 -24.74 -26.56 7.62
N ARG A 43 -24.95 -27.01 8.86
CA ARG A 43 -24.10 -26.57 10.00
C ARG A 43 -22.61 -26.80 9.76
N ALA A 44 -22.27 -27.91 9.11
CA ALA A 44 -20.91 -28.28 8.72
C ALA A 44 -20.27 -27.34 7.69
N ASP A 45 -21.05 -26.48 7.03
CA ASP A 45 -20.49 -25.47 6.13
C ASP A 45 -19.94 -24.25 6.89
N SER A 46 -20.11 -24.18 8.22
CA SER A 46 -19.51 -23.11 9.02
C SER A 46 -17.98 -23.20 8.95
N GLY A 47 -17.32 -22.05 8.82
CA GLY A 47 -15.86 -21.97 8.73
C GLY A 47 -15.40 -20.73 7.98
N THR A 48 -14.09 -20.64 7.77
CA THR A 48 -13.47 -19.54 7.01
C THR A 48 -13.35 -19.91 5.54
N TYR A 49 -13.92 -19.08 4.68
CA TYR A 49 -13.83 -19.20 3.23
C TYR A 49 -12.80 -18.21 2.70
N THR A 50 -11.91 -18.69 1.85
CA THR A 50 -10.91 -17.85 1.17
C THR A 50 -11.29 -17.70 -0.30
N CYS A 51 -11.41 -16.47 -0.77
CA CYS A 51 -11.50 -16.14 -2.19
C CYS A 51 -10.14 -15.64 -2.67
N TYR A 52 -9.70 -16.11 -3.83
CA TYR A 52 -8.46 -15.70 -4.47
C TYR A 52 -8.75 -15.17 -5.87
N ILE A 53 -8.28 -13.96 -6.15
CA ILE A 53 -8.43 -13.31 -7.46
C ILE A 53 -7.06 -13.24 -8.13
N GLN A 54 -6.78 -14.20 -9.01
CA GLN A 54 -5.46 -14.35 -9.66
C GLN A 54 -4.96 -13.08 -10.36
N ARG A 55 -5.83 -12.30 -11.01
CA ARG A 55 -5.41 -11.09 -11.73
C ARG A 55 -4.95 -9.95 -10.81
N LEU A 56 -5.44 -9.94 -9.58
CA LEU A 56 -5.12 -8.91 -8.59
C LEU A 56 -4.13 -9.42 -7.54
N ASP A 57 -3.76 -10.70 -7.62
CA ASP A 57 -3.00 -11.43 -6.61
C ASP A 57 -3.46 -11.11 -5.17
N THR A 58 -4.78 -11.12 -4.97
CA THR A 58 -5.42 -10.69 -3.72
C THR A 58 -6.26 -11.84 -3.14
N TYR A 59 -6.21 -11.96 -1.82
CA TYR A 59 -7.01 -12.88 -1.04
C TYR A 59 -8.02 -12.11 -0.18
N CYS A 60 -9.19 -12.69 0.01
CA CYS A 60 -10.12 -12.24 1.03
C CYS A 60 -10.72 -13.41 1.80
N HIS A 61 -10.88 -13.20 3.10
CA HIS A 61 -11.39 -14.20 4.02
C HIS A 61 -12.79 -13.81 4.48
N THR A 62 -13.70 -14.77 4.51
CA THR A 62 -15.06 -14.59 5.02
C THR A 62 -15.40 -15.70 6.00
N GLY A 63 -15.67 -15.33 7.25
CA GLY A 63 -16.21 -16.24 8.25
C GLY A 63 -17.69 -16.50 7.99
N LEU A 64 -18.07 -17.77 7.87
CA LEU A 64 -19.46 -18.20 7.80
C LEU A 64 -19.82 -18.95 9.08
N LYS A 65 -20.80 -18.46 9.82
CA LYS A 65 -21.40 -19.19 10.95
C LYS A 65 -22.82 -19.57 10.62
N VAL A 66 -23.08 -20.87 10.51
CA VAL A 66 -24.42 -21.40 10.23
C VAL A 66 -25.09 -21.75 11.56
N VAL A 67 -26.03 -20.90 11.98
CA VAL A 67 -26.84 -21.15 13.17
C VAL A 67 -28.19 -21.75 12.81
N ALA A 68 -28.83 -22.42 13.76
CA ALA A 68 -30.22 -22.81 13.57
C ALA A 68 -31.11 -21.58 13.44
N ARG A 69 -32.14 -21.72 12.61
CA ARG A 69 -33.21 -20.75 12.50
C ARG A 69 -33.85 -20.53 13.88
N GLY A 70 -34.02 -19.27 14.29
CA GLY A 70 -34.52 -18.91 15.63
C GLY A 70 -33.44 -18.69 16.69
N GLN A 71 -32.18 -19.03 16.40
CA GLN A 71 -31.02 -18.77 17.28
C GLN A 71 -30.22 -17.53 16.82
N LEU A 72 -30.66 -16.86 15.76
CA LEU A 72 -30.09 -15.59 15.33
C LEU A 72 -30.45 -14.55 16.40
N ILE A 73 -29.52 -14.19 17.28
CA ILE A 73 -29.62 -12.95 18.04
C ILE A 73 -29.69 -11.86 16.97
N ARG A 74 -30.87 -11.30 16.71
CA ARG A 74 -31.05 -10.30 15.65
C ARG A 74 -30.13 -9.12 15.96
N PRO A 75 -29.11 -8.80 15.15
CA PRO A 75 -28.60 -7.45 15.15
C PRO A 75 -29.77 -6.55 14.75
N ARG A 76 -30.01 -5.46 15.52
CA ARG A 76 -31.06 -4.49 15.20
C ARG A 76 -30.85 -4.02 13.75
N GLY A 77 -31.80 -4.27 12.85
CA GLY A 77 -31.83 -3.68 11.50
C GLY A 77 -31.96 -4.62 10.30
N VAL A 78 -31.98 -5.95 10.45
CA VAL A 78 -32.12 -6.87 9.29
C VAL A 78 -33.36 -7.76 9.44
N SER A 79 -34.29 -7.66 8.48
CA SER A 79 -35.46 -8.53 8.37
C SER A 79 -35.20 -9.61 7.31
N LEU A 80 -35.19 -10.88 7.71
CA LEU A 80 -35.20 -12.02 6.80
C LEU A 80 -36.54 -12.75 6.99
N ASN A 81 -37.37 -12.80 5.95
CA ASN A 81 -38.59 -13.59 5.95
C ASN A 81 -38.23 -15.06 5.79
N VAL A 82 -38.38 -15.84 6.86
CA VAL A 82 -38.05 -17.27 6.82
C VAL A 82 -39.18 -18.05 7.53
N THR A 83 -40.02 -18.77 6.76
CA THR A 83 -41.09 -19.73 7.15
C THR A 83 -40.62 -21.04 7.82
N PRO A 84 -40.93 -21.33 9.09
CA PRO A 84 -40.32 -22.40 9.89
C PRO A 84 -40.83 -23.82 9.53
N SER A 85 -39.94 -24.81 9.66
CA SER A 85 -40.28 -26.23 9.87
C SER A 85 -39.45 -26.72 11.05
N LEU A 86 -40.13 -27.25 12.07
CA LEU A 86 -39.60 -27.84 13.31
C LEU A 86 -38.95 -29.19 12.94
N ASP A 87 -37.81 -29.59 13.51
CA ASP A 87 -37.73 -30.31 14.79
C ASP A 87 -36.27 -30.53 15.25
N VAL A 88 -36.01 -30.37 16.57
CA VAL A 88 -35.06 -31.18 17.40
C VAL A 88 -33.55 -30.78 17.38
N PRO A 89 -32.75 -31.02 18.46
CA PRO A 89 -32.65 -30.33 19.75
C PRO A 89 -31.27 -29.63 19.96
N LYS A 90 -31.09 -29.00 21.12
CA LYS A 90 -29.99 -28.10 21.52
C LYS A 90 -28.72 -28.86 21.99
N ALA A 91 -27.54 -28.40 21.57
CA ALA A 91 -26.25 -28.73 22.20
C ALA A 91 -25.26 -27.57 22.00
N GLU A 92 -24.29 -27.49 22.91
CA GLU A 92 -23.60 -26.33 23.46
C GLU A 92 -22.59 -25.58 22.57
N THR A 93 -22.32 -24.33 22.97
CA THR A 93 -21.32 -23.40 22.43
C THR A 93 -20.01 -23.47 23.21
N PRO A 94 -18.87 -23.36 22.52
CA PRO A 94 -17.79 -22.48 22.92
C PRO A 94 -17.67 -21.32 21.93
N GLU A 95 -17.61 -20.09 22.45
CA GLU A 95 -17.22 -18.89 21.70
C GLU A 95 -15.69 -18.78 21.77
N ASP A 96 -15.00 -19.10 20.69
CA ASP A 96 -13.62 -18.70 20.44
C ASP A 96 -13.56 -17.63 19.33
N ASN A 97 -12.89 -16.53 19.70
CA ASN A 97 -12.19 -15.55 18.88
C ASN A 97 -12.76 -15.19 17.50
N GLU A 98 -13.48 -14.07 17.44
CA GLU A 98 -13.76 -13.32 16.22
C GLU A 98 -12.46 -13.02 15.47
N ASN A 99 -12.11 -13.83 14.46
CA ASN A 99 -11.10 -13.48 13.50
C ASN A 99 -11.73 -12.54 12.46
N GLU A 100 -11.24 -11.29 12.46
CA GLU A 100 -11.73 -10.22 11.60
C GLU A 100 -11.83 -10.66 10.13
N THR A 101 -13.00 -10.42 9.55
CA THR A 101 -13.26 -10.56 8.12
C THR A 101 -12.44 -9.51 7.39
N GLY A 102 -11.38 -9.92 6.69
CA GLY A 102 -10.44 -9.00 6.06
C GLY A 102 -10.07 -9.42 4.63
N CYS A 103 -10.00 -8.43 3.74
CA CYS A 103 -9.12 -8.53 2.57
C CYS A 103 -7.70 -8.18 3.04
N ASP A 104 -6.64 -8.70 2.41
CA ASP A 104 -5.24 -8.36 2.73
C ASP A 104 -4.86 -6.90 2.35
N VAL A 105 -5.67 -5.92 2.76
CA VAL A 105 -5.43 -4.48 2.58
C VAL A 105 -4.41 -3.94 3.58
N LYS A 106 -4.09 -4.71 4.63
CA LYS A 106 -3.14 -4.33 5.68
C LYS A 106 -1.78 -4.01 5.07
N TYR A 107 -1.30 -4.85 4.15
CA TYR A 107 -0.03 -4.64 3.47
C TYR A 107 -0.06 -3.46 2.50
N THR A 108 -1.19 -3.21 1.81
CA THR A 108 -1.33 -2.05 0.91
C THR A 108 -1.16 -0.73 1.67
N VAL A 109 -1.82 -0.57 2.82
CA VAL A 109 -1.74 0.67 3.61
C VAL A 109 -0.32 0.85 4.17
N ILE A 110 0.26 -0.20 4.74
CA ILE A 110 1.64 -0.17 5.26
C ILE A 110 2.64 0.18 4.15
N SER A 111 2.50 -0.41 2.95
CA SER A 111 3.36 -0.11 1.79
C SER A 111 3.25 1.35 1.35
N ILE A 112 2.05 1.95 1.38
CA ILE A 112 1.86 3.37 1.06
C ILE A 112 2.59 4.25 2.08
N PHE A 113 2.41 3.98 3.38
CA PHE A 113 3.09 4.75 4.43
C PHE A 113 4.61 4.67 4.33
N LEU A 114 5.16 3.46 4.15
CA LEU A 114 6.60 3.26 4.01
C LEU A 114 7.15 3.92 2.74
N GLY A 115 6.42 3.85 1.62
CA GLY A 115 6.79 4.50 0.38
C GLY A 115 6.85 6.02 0.50
N VAL A 116 5.82 6.64 1.10
CA VAL A 116 5.76 8.08 1.34
C VAL A 116 6.87 8.52 2.29
N LEU A 117 7.06 7.81 3.41
CA LEU A 117 8.12 8.12 4.37
C LEU A 117 9.51 8.02 3.73
N GLY A 118 9.76 6.99 2.93
CA GLY A 118 11.00 6.82 2.19
C GLY A 118 11.28 7.97 1.20
N ALA A 119 10.26 8.39 0.44
CA ALA A 119 10.39 9.51 -0.49
C ALA A 119 10.74 10.83 0.22
N VAL A 120 10.09 11.11 1.36
CA VAL A 120 10.38 12.31 2.17
C VAL A 120 11.80 12.30 2.71
N ILE A 121 12.27 11.17 3.25
CA ILE A 121 13.65 11.02 3.75
C ILE A 121 14.67 11.26 2.62
N LEU A 122 14.44 10.70 1.43
CA LEU A 122 15.33 10.90 0.28
C LEU A 122 15.41 12.37 -0.16
N LEU A 123 14.30 13.11 -0.12
CA LEU A 123 14.30 14.55 -0.41
C LEU A 123 15.09 15.35 0.64
N ILE A 124 14.91 15.03 1.92
CA ILE A 124 15.65 15.69 3.02
C ILE A 124 17.14 15.40 2.93
N LEU A 125 17.53 14.13 2.74
CA LEU A 125 18.94 13.76 2.59
C LEU A 125 19.53 14.32 1.29
N GLY A 126 18.78 14.30 0.19
CA GLY A 126 19.20 14.86 -1.08
C GLY A 126 19.47 16.36 -1.01
N THR A 127 18.56 17.12 -0.39
CA THR A 127 18.75 18.55 -0.13
C THR A 127 19.94 18.81 0.79
N PHE A 128 20.07 18.07 1.90
CA PHE A 128 21.20 18.19 2.83
C PHE A 128 22.55 17.91 2.15
N MET A 129 22.65 16.81 1.39
CA MET A 129 23.86 16.44 0.66
C MET A 129 24.20 17.45 -0.43
N THR A 130 23.18 18.00 -1.11
CA THR A 130 23.37 19.07 -2.10
C THR A 130 23.86 20.35 -1.44
N CYS A 131 23.28 20.75 -0.32
CA CYS A 131 23.72 21.90 0.47
C CYS A 131 25.17 21.73 0.94
N LYS A 132 25.52 20.57 1.50
CA LYS A 132 26.90 20.26 1.91
C LYS A 132 27.87 20.32 0.73
N LYS A 133 27.51 19.76 -0.43
CA LYS A 133 28.32 19.81 -1.65
C LYS A 133 28.49 21.23 -2.18
N ILE A 134 27.47 22.08 -2.03
CA ILE A 134 27.55 23.51 -2.38
C ILE A 134 28.46 24.24 -1.39
N GLN A 135 28.34 23.98 -0.08
CA GLN A 135 29.24 24.56 0.94
C GLN A 135 30.70 24.19 0.67
N GLU A 136 31.00 22.91 0.44
CA GLU A 136 32.36 22.47 0.07
C GLU A 136 32.87 23.13 -1.21
N LYS A 137 31.97 23.37 -2.19
CA LYS A 137 32.33 24.11 -3.41
C LYS A 137 32.56 25.60 -3.15
N MET A 138 31.84 26.20 -2.20
CA MET A 138 32.05 27.59 -1.77
C MET A 138 33.36 27.73 -1.00
N GLU A 139 33.66 26.83 -0.06
CA GLU A 139 34.93 26.77 0.68
C GLU A 139 36.11 26.63 -0.29
N ARG A 140 36.02 25.73 -1.28
CA ARG A 140 37.04 25.62 -2.34
C ARG A 140 37.18 26.92 -3.15
N LYS A 141 36.07 27.57 -3.51
CA LYS A 141 36.09 28.85 -4.27
C LYS A 141 36.65 30.01 -3.45
N VAL A 142 36.39 30.05 -2.15
CA VAL A 142 36.96 31.03 -1.22
C VAL A 142 38.46 30.79 -1.09
N ALA A 143 38.90 29.55 -0.85
CA ALA A 143 40.32 29.20 -0.81
C ALA A 143 41.05 29.58 -2.11
N THR A 144 40.47 29.32 -3.28
CA THR A 144 41.05 29.72 -4.58
C THR A 144 41.01 31.23 -4.83
N ARG A 145 40.06 31.98 -4.26
CA ARG A 145 40.04 33.45 -4.35
C ARG A 145 41.08 34.09 -3.45
N THR A 146 41.26 33.60 -2.23
CA THR A 146 42.26 34.11 -1.29
C THR A 146 43.68 33.94 -1.84
N THR A 147 44.01 32.78 -2.42
CA THR A 147 45.34 32.56 -3.03
C THR A 147 45.61 33.46 -4.24
N ASN A 148 44.60 33.70 -5.09
CA ASN A 148 44.75 34.58 -6.26
C ASN A 148 44.90 36.06 -5.88
N THR A 149 44.17 36.54 -4.87
CA THR A 149 44.28 37.93 -4.37
C THR A 149 45.63 38.18 -3.70
N GLU A 150 46.16 37.20 -2.96
CA GLU A 150 47.48 37.28 -2.33
C GLU A 150 48.60 37.35 -3.40
N MET A 151 48.53 36.53 -4.45
CA MET A 151 49.49 36.58 -5.57
C MET A 151 49.43 37.89 -6.38
N GLN A 152 48.27 38.52 -6.53
CA GLN A 152 48.16 39.83 -7.20
C GLN A 152 48.75 40.99 -6.39
N SER A 153 48.73 40.90 -5.05
CA SER A 153 49.31 41.92 -4.17
C SER A 153 50.84 41.95 -4.18
N LEU A 154 51.50 40.83 -4.50
CA LEU A 154 52.96 40.74 -4.61
C LEU A 154 53.51 41.23 -5.96
N SER A 155 52.67 41.46 -6.98
CA SER A 155 53.11 41.88 -8.33
C SER A 155 52.86 43.36 -8.65
N GLY A 156 52.26 44.13 -7.74
CA GLY A 156 51.82 45.52 -7.97
C GLY A 156 52.70 46.58 -7.31
N GLY A 157 53.93 46.77 -7.78
CA GLY A 157 54.81 47.90 -7.41
C GLY A 157 55.26 48.70 -8.66
N HIS A 158 54.85 49.97 -8.74
CA HIS A 158 54.92 50.89 -9.88
C HIS A 158 56.26 51.67 -9.98
N PRO A 159 56.75 52.06 -11.18
CA PRO A 159 57.93 52.91 -11.36
C PRO A 159 57.57 54.40 -11.20
N THR A 160 58.33 55.17 -10.43
CA THR A 160 58.16 56.63 -10.33
C THR A 160 59.17 57.36 -11.23
N ASN A 161 58.67 57.88 -12.35
CA ASN A 161 59.39 58.82 -13.21
C ASN A 161 59.35 60.24 -12.62
N GLY A 162 60.49 60.93 -12.67
CA GLY A 162 60.65 62.30 -12.23
C GLY A 162 60.03 63.34 -13.16
N ALA A 163 59.81 64.53 -12.62
CA ALA A 163 59.56 65.74 -13.41
C ALA A 163 60.02 66.97 -12.60
N GLY A 164 60.87 67.79 -13.23
CA GLY A 164 61.38 69.04 -12.67
C GLY A 164 62.14 69.86 -13.70
N ASN A 165 61.43 70.28 -14.77
CA ASN A 165 61.43 71.56 -15.53
C ASN A 165 62.76 72.35 -15.84
N PRO A 166 62.77 73.33 -16.79
CA PRO A 166 63.80 73.41 -17.81
C PRO A 166 64.57 74.77 -17.80
N GLN A 167 65.47 74.87 -18.78
CA GLN A 167 65.96 76.07 -19.50
C GLN A 167 67.50 76.27 -19.49
N GLU A 168 68.06 75.88 -20.65
CA GLU A 168 69.08 76.47 -21.53
C GLU A 168 69.93 77.72 -21.15
N VAL A 169 71.23 77.61 -21.49
CA VAL A 169 72.10 78.55 -22.28
C VAL A 169 72.48 79.88 -21.58
N VAL A 170 73.75 80.29 -21.40
CA VAL A 170 75.09 80.05 -21.98
C VAL A 170 76.09 79.77 -20.85
#